data_AF-A0A7W6H5Y5-F1
#
_entry.id   AF-A0A7W6H5Y5-F1
#
_cell.length_a   1.000
_cell.length_b   1.000
_cell.length_c   1.000
_cell.angle_alpha   90.00
_cell.angle_beta   90.00
_cell.angle_gamma   90.00
#
_symmetry.space_group_name_H-M   'P 1'
#
loop_
_entity.id
_entity.type
_entity.pdbx_description
1 polymer ?
#
loop_
_entity_poly.entity_id
_entity_poly.type
_entity_poly.pdbx_seq_one_letter_code
_entity_poly.pdbx_strand_id
1 'polypeptide(L)'
;MMEIPTLRDVASACSLVGVLFVVRHLVAMRRIWAVDGWPRAIRDVWRATRTDAYGPEFEPDRRHAARQLYVGITFLAVGLLLFAGILAQAVLGPVFAQAGLA
;
A
#
# COMPACT_ATOMS: atom_id res chain seq x y z
N MET A 1 -4.96 31.99 -1.70
CA MET A 1 -6.11 31.23 -1.15
C MET A 1 -5.70 29.76 -1.16
N MET A 2 -5.88 29.03 -0.06
CA MET A 2 -5.57 27.59 -0.01
C MET A 2 -6.73 26.82 -0.64
N GLU A 3 -6.53 26.24 -1.83
CA GLU A 3 -7.48 25.29 -2.41
C GLU A 3 -7.42 23.99 -1.61
N ILE A 4 -8.56 23.59 -1.05
CA ILE A 4 -8.69 22.33 -0.32
C ILE A 4 -8.77 21.22 -1.38
N PRO A 5 -7.87 20.22 -1.35
CA PRO A 5 -7.87 19.16 -2.36
C PRO A 5 -9.16 18.34 -2.30
N THR A 6 -9.60 17.84 -3.45
CA THR A 6 -10.78 16.97 -3.49
C THR A 6 -10.46 15.61 -2.85
N LEU A 7 -11.48 14.91 -2.37
CA LEU A 7 -11.30 13.57 -1.79
C LEU A 7 -10.68 12.58 -2.79
N ARG A 8 -10.96 12.78 -4.10
CA ARG A 8 -10.38 11.99 -5.18
C ARG A 8 -8.88 12.22 -5.33
N ASP A 9 -8.43 13.46 -5.18
CA ASP A 9 -7.01 13.80 -5.24
C ASP A 9 -6.26 13.17 -4.07
N VAL A 10 -6.85 13.22 -2.87
CA VAL A 10 -6.31 12.57 -1.67
C VAL A 10 -6.24 11.05 -1.86
N ALA A 11 -7.31 10.42 -2.35
CA ALA A 11 -7.33 8.98 -2.60
C ALA A 11 -6.27 8.54 -3.63
N SER A 12 -6.10 9.34 -4.68
CA SER A 12 -5.09 9.12 -5.73
C SER A 12 -3.68 9.28 -5.18
N ALA A 13 -3.42 10.33 -4.41
CA ALA A 13 -2.13 10.58 -3.77
C ALA A 13 -1.77 9.45 -2.79
N CYS A 14 -2.70 9.03 -1.92
CA CYS A 14 -2.49 7.90 -1.01
C CYS A 14 -2.16 6.63 -1.78
N SER A 15 -2.92 6.32 -2.84
CA SER A 15 -2.68 5.13 -3.66
C SER A 15 -1.30 5.18 -4.33
N LEU A 16 -0.93 6.31 -4.92
CA LEU A 16 0.37 6.50 -5.57
C LEU A 16 1.53 6.35 -4.58
N VAL A 17 1.45 7.03 -3.44
CA VAL A 17 2.46 6.91 -2.36
C VAL A 17 2.56 5.45 -1.91
N GLY A 18 1.43 4.78 -1.71
CA GLY A 18 1.38 3.38 -1.35
C GLY A 18 2.11 2.48 -2.36
N VAL A 19 1.84 2.64 -3.66
CA VAL A 19 2.53 1.93 -4.74
C VAL A 19 4.04 2.21 -4.72
N LEU A 20 4.45 3.48 -4.58
CA LEU A 20 5.86 3.85 -4.54
C LEU A 20 6.61 3.16 -3.39
N PHE A 21 5.99 3.06 -2.22
CA PHE A 21 6.57 2.34 -1.08
C PHE A 21 6.65 0.83 -1.32
N VAL A 22 5.68 0.22 -2.00
CA VAL A 22 5.76 -1.19 -2.42
C VAL A 22 6.90 -1.39 -3.42
N VAL A 23 7.04 -0.52 -4.42
CA VAL A 23 8.16 -0.59 -5.37
C VAL A 23 9.49 -0.45 -4.64
N ARG A 24 9.59 0.51 -3.71
CA ARG A 24 10.79 0.70 -2.90
C ARG A 24 11.12 -0.55 -2.09
N HIS A 25 10.11 -1.22 -1.53
CA HIS A 25 10.26 -2.49 -0.82
C HIS A 25 10.85 -3.56 -1.74
N LEU A 26 10.32 -3.71 -2.97
CA LEU A 26 10.84 -4.67 -3.95
C LEU A 26 12.29 -4.36 -4.33
N VAL A 27 12.66 -3.09 -4.46
CA VAL A 27 14.05 -2.68 -4.73
C VAL A 27 14.97 -3.01 -3.56
N ALA A 28 14.52 -2.79 -2.31
CA ALA A 28 15.28 -3.17 -1.12
C ALA A 28 15.48 -4.69 -1.06
N MET A 29 14.41 -5.45 -1.30
CA MET A 29 14.44 -6.91 -1.31
C MET A 29 15.27 -7.48 -2.45
N ARG A 30 15.35 -6.81 -3.61
CA ARG A 30 16.17 -7.24 -4.75
C ARG A 30 17.65 -7.43 -4.37
N ARG A 31 18.17 -6.65 -3.43
CA ARG A 31 19.56 -6.82 -2.94
C ARG A 31 19.73 -8.13 -2.18
N ILE A 32 18.76 -8.47 -1.33
CA ILE A 32 18.74 -9.72 -0.57
C ILE A 32 18.54 -10.90 -1.53
N TRP A 33 17.60 -10.80 -2.48
CA TRP A 33 17.32 -11.85 -3.48
C TRP A 33 18.46 -12.12 -4.45
N ALA A 34 19.35 -11.15 -4.66
CA ALA A 34 20.55 -11.38 -5.46
C ALA A 34 21.51 -12.38 -4.79
N VAL A 35 21.42 -12.55 -3.46
CA VAL A 35 22.27 -13.45 -2.66
C VAL A 35 21.50 -14.69 -2.21
N ASP A 36 20.32 -14.53 -1.61
CA ASP A 36 19.48 -15.62 -1.06
C ASP A 36 18.65 -16.35 -2.15
N GLY A 37 18.57 -15.76 -3.34
CA GLY A 37 17.77 -16.27 -4.46
C GLY A 37 16.43 -15.52 -4.63
N TRP A 38 15.92 -15.53 -5.87
CA TRP A 38 14.68 -14.84 -6.22
C TRP A 38 13.44 -15.53 -5.62
N PRO A 39 12.43 -14.73 -5.22
CA PRO A 39 11.18 -15.24 -4.66
C PRO A 39 10.46 -16.08 -5.71
N ARG A 40 9.90 -17.23 -5.30
CA ARG A 40 9.14 -18.12 -6.18
C ARG A 40 7.64 -17.97 -6.00
N ALA A 41 7.22 -17.38 -4.88
CA ALA A 41 5.81 -17.13 -4.55
C ALA A 41 5.61 -15.74 -3.95
N ILE A 42 4.38 -15.23 -4.03
CA ILE A 42 3.97 -13.98 -3.37
C ILE A 42 4.25 -14.04 -1.86
N ARG A 43 4.09 -15.20 -1.24
CA ARG A 43 4.41 -15.42 0.19
C ARG A 43 5.85 -15.07 0.53
N ASP A 44 6.78 -15.21 -0.41
CA ASP A 44 8.19 -14.93 -0.21
C ASP A 44 8.47 -13.42 -0.15
N VAL A 45 7.60 -12.59 -0.74
CA VAL A 45 7.65 -11.12 -0.60
C VAL A 45 7.34 -10.72 0.84
N TRP A 46 6.41 -11.42 1.49
CA TRP A 46 6.06 -11.20 2.89
C TRP A 46 7.11 -11.70 3.88
N ARG A 47 8.09 -12.50 3.43
CA ARG A 47 9.12 -13.09 4.30
C ARG A 47 9.96 -12.03 5.00
N ALA A 48 10.10 -10.82 4.43
CA ALA A 48 10.73 -9.67 5.07
C ALA A 48 10.07 -9.21 6.38
N THR A 49 8.81 -9.56 6.60
CA THR A 49 8.09 -9.24 7.85
C THR A 49 8.45 -10.18 9.00
N ARG A 50 9.11 -11.32 8.71
CA ARG A 50 9.53 -12.30 9.71
C ARG A 50 10.94 -12.00 10.20
N THR A 51 11.12 -12.01 11.52
CA THR A 51 12.44 -11.88 12.15
C THR A 51 13.35 -13.05 11.78
N ASP A 52 14.65 -12.78 11.62
CA ASP A 52 15.70 -13.76 11.30
C ASP A 52 15.52 -14.53 9.98
N ALA A 53 14.69 -14.01 9.07
CA ALA A 53 14.37 -14.71 7.84
C ALA A 53 15.53 -14.84 6.84
N TYR A 54 16.55 -13.98 6.94
CA TYR A 54 17.68 -13.87 6.03
C TYR A 54 19.05 -13.84 6.74
N GLY A 55 19.10 -14.20 8.02
CA GLY A 55 20.33 -14.12 8.82
C GLY A 55 20.72 -12.71 9.29
N PRO A 56 21.73 -12.62 10.18
CA PRO A 56 22.08 -11.37 10.88
C PRO A 56 22.67 -10.29 9.95
N GLU A 57 23.29 -10.69 8.85
CA GLU A 57 23.92 -9.79 7.89
C GLU A 57 22.89 -8.97 7.07
N PHE A 58 21.74 -9.55 6.76
CA PHE A 58 20.67 -8.89 5.99
C PHE A 58 19.56 -8.30 6.87
N GLU A 59 19.64 -8.46 8.18
CA GLU A 59 18.65 -7.97 9.14
C GLU A 59 18.37 -6.45 9.09
N PRO A 60 19.36 -5.54 8.91
CA PRO A 60 19.08 -4.10 8.77
C PRO A 60 18.29 -3.79 7.50
N ASP A 61 18.67 -4.41 6.37
CA ASP A 61 17.99 -4.25 5.08
C ASP A 61 16.57 -4.82 5.13
N ARG A 62 16.39 -5.99 5.77
CA ARG A 62 15.08 -6.59 6.01
C ARG A 62 14.19 -5.69 6.86
N ARG A 63 14.70 -5.09 7.94
CA ARG A 63 13.92 -4.13 8.76
C ARG A 63 13.50 -2.91 7.95
N HIS A 64 14.38 -2.40 7.11
CA HIS A 64 14.06 -1.30 6.22
C HIS A 64 12.98 -1.68 5.20
N ALA A 65 13.13 -2.84 4.55
CA ALA A 65 12.16 -3.37 3.59
C ALA A 65 10.80 -3.61 4.26
N ALA A 66 10.76 -4.20 5.45
CA ALA A 66 9.53 -4.44 6.20
C ALA A 66 8.78 -3.14 6.50
N ARG A 67 9.49 -2.09 6.96
CA ARG A 67 8.90 -0.76 7.20
C ARG A 67 8.28 -0.18 5.93
N GLN A 68 8.97 -0.28 4.80
CA GLN A 68 8.43 0.20 3.54
C GLN A 68 7.17 -0.55 3.11
N LEU A 69 7.14 -1.87 3.33
CA LEU A 69 5.97 -2.69 3.06
C LEU A 69 4.77 -2.27 3.91
N TYR A 70 4.97 -2.07 5.22
CA TYR A 70 3.89 -1.62 6.11
C TYR A 70 3.36 -0.24 5.73
N VAL A 71 4.24 0.73 5.47
CA VAL A 71 3.83 2.07 5.04
C VAL A 71 3.09 1.99 3.69
N GLY A 72 3.62 1.24 2.73
CA GLY A 72 3.01 1.06 1.42
C GLY A 72 1.61 0.46 1.48
N ILE A 73 1.45 -0.64 2.23
CA ILE A 73 0.14 -1.30 2.42
C ILE A 73 -0.83 -0.36 3.14
N THR A 74 -0.38 0.39 4.15
CA THR A 74 -1.25 1.33 4.88
C THR A 74 -1.80 2.39 3.94
N PHE A 75 -0.93 3.03 3.15
CA PHE A 75 -1.36 4.05 2.19
C PHE A 75 -2.25 3.48 1.07
N LEU A 76 -1.95 2.28 0.58
CA LEU A 76 -2.81 1.57 -0.37
C LEU A 76 -4.19 1.26 0.22
N ALA A 77 -4.24 0.74 1.44
CA ALA A 77 -5.50 0.42 2.12
C ALA A 77 -6.35 1.68 2.32
N VAL A 78 -5.75 2.78 2.77
CA VAL A 78 -6.44 4.08 2.90
C VAL A 78 -6.94 4.57 1.54
N GLY A 79 -6.11 4.57 0.50
CA GLY A 79 -6.51 4.96 -0.85
C GLY A 79 -7.68 4.13 -1.39
N LEU A 80 -7.63 2.80 -1.19
CA LEU A 80 -8.69 1.87 -1.59
C LEU A 80 -9.99 2.12 -0.82
N LEU A 81 -9.92 2.35 0.49
CA LEU A 81 -11.10 2.66 1.31
C LEU A 81 -11.74 3.97 0.87
N LEU A 82 -10.95 5.00 0.57
CA LEU A 82 -11.45 6.27 0.06
C LEU A 82 -12.13 6.08 -1.30
N PHE A 83 -11.51 5.34 -2.23
CA PHE A 83 -12.14 5.04 -3.52
C PHE A 83 -13.41 4.20 -3.38
N ALA A 84 -13.42 3.21 -2.50
CA ALA A 84 -14.61 2.42 -2.20
C ALA A 84 -15.75 3.28 -1.65
N GLY A 85 -15.44 4.24 -0.76
CA GLY A 85 -16.40 5.22 -0.26
C GLY A 85 -16.95 6.12 -1.35
N ILE A 86 -16.08 6.67 -2.21
CA ILE A 86 -16.50 7.50 -3.36
C ILE A 86 -17.41 6.69 -4.31
N LEU A 87 -17.04 5.44 -4.60
CA LEU A 87 -17.84 4.56 -5.45
C LEU A 87 -19.19 4.23 -4.81
N ALA A 88 -19.20 3.93 -3.50
CA ALA A 88 -20.44 3.66 -2.76
C ALA A 88 -21.38 4.87 -2.78
N GLN A 89 -20.86 6.09 -2.62
CA GLN A 89 -21.66 7.31 -2.74
C GLN A 89 -22.19 7.51 -4.17
N ALA A 90 -21.38 7.26 -5.19
CA ALA A 90 -21.80 7.38 -6.58
C ALA A 90 -22.91 6.38 -6.95
N VAL A 91 -22.87 5.17 -6.38
CA VAL A 91 -23.84 4.10 -6.67
C VAL A 91 -25.08 4.21 -5.79
N LEU A 92 -24.93 4.47 -4.49
CA LEU A 92 -26.04 4.50 -3.52
C LEU A 92 -26.70 5.87 -3.42
N GLY A 93 -25.98 6.96 -3.69
CA GLY A 93 -26.52 8.31 -3.72
C GLY A 93 -27.80 8.44 -4.55
N PRO A 94 -27.86 7.98 -5.82
CA PRO A 94 -29.09 8.03 -6.60
C PRO A 94 -30.22 7.17 -6.03
N VAL A 95 -29.90 6.06 -5.36
CA VAL A 95 -30.90 5.19 -4.71
C VAL A 95 -31.51 5.89 -3.49
N PHE A 96 -30.68 6.50 -2.63
CA PHE A 96 -31.15 7.26 -1.47
C PHE A 96 -31.91 8.53 -1.86
N ALA A 97 -31.50 9.20 -2.94
CA ALA A 97 -32.22 10.35 -3.49
C ALA A 97 -33.61 9.96 -4.04
N GLN A 98 -33.73 8.81 -4.70
CA GLN A 98 -35.03 8.29 -5.16
C GLN A 98 -35.92 7.80 -4.01
N ALA A 99 -35.33 7.35 -2.90
CA ALA A 99 -36.06 6.90 -1.71
C ALA A 99 -36.56 8.05 -0.81
N GLY A 100 -36.23 9.31 -1.11
CA GLY A 100 -36.65 10.47 -0.31
C GLY A 100 -36.01 10.55 1.08
N LEU A 101 -34.87 9.89 1.27
CA LEU A 101 -34.13 9.81 2.54
C LEU A 101 -32.89 10.72 2.58
N ALA A 102 -32.75 11.61 1.58
CA ALA A 102 -31.63 12.54 1.42
C ALA A 102 -32.03 13.96 1.80
#